data_AF-Q5YBE2-F1
#
_entry.id   AF-Q5YBE2-F1
#
_cell.length_a   1.000
_cell.length_b   1.000
_cell.length_c   1.000
_cell.angle_alpha   90.00
_cell.angle_beta   90.00
_cell.angle_gamma   90.00
#
_symmetry.space_group_name_H-M   'P 1'
#
loop_
_entity.id
_entity.type
_entity.pdbx_description
1 polymer ?
#
loop_
_entity_poly.entity_id
_entity_poly.type
_entity_poly.pdbx_seq_one_letter_code
_entity_poly.pdbx_strand_id
1 'polypeptide(L)'
;YAAMMRRQITMPAHLMDDGQHGASNPGRNLFADFSAVAEARQVYQAEDYCCIIEHLNKRWRVASRCVEGEAAQAQEYLLGLPDRFRKLAERSKAKKKKTPPTNVVFSWLFDRAIQI
;
A
#
# COMPACT_ATOMS: atom_id res chain seq x y z
N TYR A 1 0.61 11.65 -14.37
CA TYR A 1 1.02 10.31 -13.90
C TYR A 1 2.21 10.37 -12.94
N ALA A 2 3.41 10.81 -13.36
CA ALA A 2 4.58 10.93 -12.47
C ALA A 2 4.32 11.75 -11.21
N ALA A 3 3.59 12.87 -11.31
CA ALA A 3 3.18 13.67 -10.16
C ALA A 3 2.36 12.88 -9.12
N MET A 4 1.44 12.01 -9.57
CA MET A 4 0.65 11.15 -8.68
C MET A 4 1.53 10.08 -8.03
N MET A 5 2.44 9.48 -8.79
CA MET A 5 3.38 8.47 -8.26
C MET A 5 4.32 9.06 -7.20
N ARG A 6 4.78 10.31 -7.36
CA ARG A 6 5.59 11.01 -6.35
C ARG A 6 4.83 11.28 -5.06
N ARG A 7 3.53 11.58 -5.16
CA ARG A 7 2.64 11.77 -4.00
C ARG A 7 2.19 10.47 -3.34
N GLN A 8 2.46 9.33 -3.98
CA GLN A 8 1.85 8.02 -3.69
C GLN A 8 0.33 8.04 -3.92
N ILE A 9 -0.22 6.90 -4.34
CA ILE A 9 -1.68 6.78 -4.44
C ILE A 9 -2.23 6.44 -3.06
N THR A 10 -2.77 7.45 -2.41
CA THR A 10 -3.48 7.28 -1.14
C THR A 10 -4.74 6.46 -1.36
N MET A 11 -4.97 5.46 -0.51
CA MET A 11 -6.20 4.67 -0.54
C MET A 11 -7.40 5.58 -0.25
N PRO A 12 -8.53 5.44 -0.97
CA PRO A 12 -9.67 6.34 -0.81
C PRO A 12 -10.22 6.32 0.63
N ALA A 13 -10.26 5.14 1.25
CA ALA A 13 -10.72 4.94 2.62
C ALA A 13 -9.61 5.05 3.69
N HIS A 14 -8.51 5.76 3.41
CA HIS A 14 -7.41 5.90 4.39
C HIS A 14 -7.80 6.65 5.68
N LEU A 15 -8.88 7.42 5.65
CA LEU A 15 -9.48 8.11 6.81
C LEU A 15 -10.70 7.35 7.36
N MET A 16 -10.78 6.05 7.14
CA MET A 16 -11.87 5.21 7.64
C MET A 16 -11.92 5.25 9.17
N ASP A 17 -13.11 5.49 9.69
CA ASP A 17 -13.41 5.58 11.11
C ASP A 17 -14.81 5.00 11.37
N ASP A 18 -14.94 4.18 12.40
CA ASP A 18 -16.20 3.61 12.89
C ASP A 18 -16.67 4.28 14.19
N GLY A 19 -15.92 5.28 14.69
CA GLY A 19 -16.20 6.03 15.90
C GLY A 19 -15.90 5.29 17.21
N GLN A 20 -15.45 4.03 17.16
CA GLN A 20 -15.23 3.19 18.34
C GLN A 20 -13.87 2.50 18.36
N HIS A 21 -13.21 2.37 17.20
CA HIS A 21 -11.96 1.62 17.05
C HIS A 21 -10.85 2.15 17.94
N GLY A 22 -10.75 3.48 18.08
CA GLY A 22 -9.79 4.12 18.98
C GLY A 22 -10.09 3.91 20.47
N ALA A 23 -11.36 3.72 20.84
CA ALA A 23 -11.75 3.41 22.22
C ALA A 23 -11.48 1.94 22.56
N SER A 24 -11.82 1.03 21.65
CA SER A 24 -11.59 -0.42 21.80
C SER A 24 -10.11 -0.80 21.63
N ASN A 25 -9.35 -0.01 20.87
CA ASN A 25 -7.94 -0.25 20.59
C ASN A 25 -7.12 1.05 20.75
N PRO A 26 -6.74 1.44 21.99
CA PRO A 26 -6.05 2.71 22.25
C PRO A 26 -4.79 2.91 21.41
N GLY A 27 -4.70 4.06 20.74
CA GLY A 27 -3.54 4.43 19.91
C GLY A 27 -3.47 3.73 18.55
N ARG A 28 -4.49 2.95 18.16
CA ARG A 28 -4.57 2.31 16.84
C ARG A 28 -5.50 3.07 15.91
N ASN A 29 -5.31 2.84 14.61
CA ASN A 29 -6.13 3.42 13.55
C ASN A 29 -6.84 2.29 12.79
N LEU A 30 -8.13 2.46 12.54
CA LEU A 30 -8.98 1.45 11.89
C LEU A 30 -8.49 1.06 10.49
N PHE A 31 -8.07 2.03 9.67
CA PHE A 31 -7.52 1.75 8.34
C PHE A 31 -6.19 0.98 8.42
N ALA A 32 -5.31 1.33 9.37
CA ALA A 32 -4.05 0.61 9.57
C ALA A 32 -4.30 -0.86 9.93
N ASP A 33 -5.26 -1.13 10.82
CA ASP A 33 -5.58 -2.49 11.23
C ASP A 33 -6.31 -3.28 10.14
N PHE A 34 -7.25 -2.65 9.44
CA PHE A 34 -7.91 -3.23 8.27
C PHE A 34 -6.90 -3.60 7.17
N SER A 35 -5.98 -2.68 6.85
CA SER A 35 -4.96 -2.95 5.84
C SER A 35 -4.00 -4.06 6.26
N ALA A 36 -3.70 -4.20 7.55
CA ALA A 36 -2.94 -5.33 8.09
C ALA A 36 -3.67 -6.67 7.88
N VAL A 37 -4.98 -6.72 8.15
CA VAL A 37 -5.80 -7.92 7.86
C VAL A 37 -5.76 -8.26 6.37
N ALA A 38 -5.97 -7.28 5.50
CA ALA A 38 -5.99 -7.48 4.04
C ALA A 38 -4.65 -8.03 3.52
N GLU A 39 -3.53 -7.51 4.03
CA GLU A 39 -2.20 -7.96 3.64
C GLU A 39 -1.90 -9.38 4.17
N ALA A 40 -2.29 -9.67 5.42
CA ALA A 40 -2.14 -10.99 6.04
C ALA A 40 -2.95 -12.07 5.29
N ARG A 41 -4.13 -11.70 4.77
CA ARG A 41 -4.97 -12.58 3.93
C ARG A 41 -4.62 -12.55 2.45
N GLN A 42 -3.53 -11.88 2.07
CA GLN A 42 -3.05 -11.80 0.69
C GLN A 42 -4.08 -11.22 -0.30
N VAL A 43 -5.03 -10.42 0.20
CA VAL A 43 -6.05 -9.78 -0.63
C VAL A 43 -5.47 -8.57 -1.36
N TYR A 44 -4.63 -7.80 -0.67
CA TYR A 44 -3.90 -6.68 -1.25
C TYR A 44 -2.60 -6.46 -0.49
N GLN A 45 -1.48 -6.60 -1.18
CA GLN A 45 -0.12 -6.47 -0.66
C GLN A 45 0.66 -5.35 -1.35
N ALA A 46 1.79 -4.98 -0.75
CA ALA A 46 2.72 -4.03 -1.37
C ALA A 46 3.23 -4.50 -2.75
N GLU A 47 3.27 -5.81 -3.02
CA GLU A 47 3.63 -6.34 -4.34
C GLU A 47 2.56 -6.03 -5.40
N ASP A 48 1.27 -6.07 -5.03
CA ASP A 48 0.18 -5.77 -5.96
C ASP A 48 0.28 -4.32 -6.46
N TYR A 49 0.69 -3.40 -5.59
CA TYR A 49 0.98 -2.02 -5.97
C TYR A 49 2.10 -1.93 -7.02
N CYS A 50 3.15 -2.76 -6.91
CA CYS A 50 4.21 -2.85 -7.91
C CYS A 50 3.68 -3.37 -9.25
N CYS A 51 2.91 -4.46 -9.21
CA CYS A 51 2.30 -5.08 -10.38
C CYS A 51 1.37 -4.11 -11.12
N ILE A 52 0.56 -3.33 -10.39
CA ILE A 52 -0.32 -2.31 -10.98
C ILE A 52 0.51 -1.24 -11.71
N ILE A 53 1.59 -0.73 -11.11
CA ILE A 53 2.47 0.26 -11.74
C ILE A 53 3.12 -0.31 -13.00
N GLU A 54 3.66 -1.54 -12.95
CA GLU A 54 4.24 -2.20 -14.12
C GLU A 54 3.22 -2.40 -15.24
N HIS A 55 2.01 -2.84 -14.87
CA HIS A 55 0.92 -3.01 -15.81
C HIS A 55 0.58 -1.70 -16.50
N LEU A 56 0.42 -0.60 -15.74
CA LEU A 56 0.12 0.72 -16.30
C LEU A 56 1.25 1.25 -17.18
N ASN A 57 2.50 1.09 -16.76
CA ASN A 57 3.68 1.46 -17.55
C ASN A 57 3.69 0.75 -18.92
N LYS A 58 3.40 -0.56 -18.93
CA LYS A 58 3.30 -1.36 -20.16
C LYS A 58 2.07 -0.97 -20.98
N ARG A 59 0.91 -0.84 -20.34
CA ARG A 59 -0.38 -0.54 -20.98
C ARG A 59 -0.39 0.81 -21.70
N TRP A 60 0.28 1.82 -21.13
CA TRP A 60 0.42 3.15 -21.71
C TRP A 60 1.70 3.33 -22.53
N ARG A 61 2.51 2.26 -22.66
CA ARG A 61 3.77 2.23 -23.40
C ARG A 61 4.71 3.37 -23.01
N VAL A 62 4.87 3.58 -21.71
CA VAL A 62 5.65 4.71 -21.16
C VAL A 62 7.08 4.69 -21.69
N ALA A 63 7.71 3.51 -21.81
CA ALA A 63 9.06 3.36 -22.33
C ALA A 63 9.23 3.73 -23.81
N SER A 64 8.19 3.61 -24.63
CA SER A 64 8.29 3.86 -26.08
C SER A 64 7.91 5.30 -26.48
N ARG A 65 7.72 6.19 -25.50
CA ARG A 65 7.42 7.60 -25.78
C ARG A 65 8.72 8.37 -26.00
N CYS A 66 8.82 9.08 -27.13
CA CYS A 66 9.87 10.05 -27.36
C CYS A 66 9.53 11.33 -26.57
N VAL A 67 10.27 11.58 -25.50
CA VAL A 67 10.10 12.75 -24.61
C VAL A 67 11.45 13.36 -24.29
N GLU A 68 11.47 14.66 -24.01
CA GLU A 68 12.70 15.42 -23.72
C GLU A 68 12.57 16.24 -22.43
N GLY A 69 13.70 16.71 -21.89
CA GLY A 69 13.75 17.56 -20.71
C GLY A 69 13.12 16.92 -19.46
N GLU A 70 12.22 17.65 -18.81
CA GLU A 70 11.54 17.19 -17.58
C GLU A 70 10.70 15.91 -17.82
N ALA A 71 10.14 15.74 -19.01
CA ALA A 71 9.33 14.59 -19.35
C ALA A 71 10.18 13.30 -19.46
N ALA A 72 11.44 13.40 -19.92
CA ALA A 72 12.38 12.28 -19.93
C ALA A 72 12.75 11.83 -18.50
N GLN A 73 13.01 12.79 -17.60
CA GLN A 73 13.25 12.48 -16.18
C GLN A 73 12.03 11.83 -15.52
N ALA A 74 10.82 12.29 -15.87
CA ALA A 74 9.59 11.68 -15.38
C ALA A 74 9.40 10.25 -15.90
N GLN A 75 9.77 9.98 -17.15
CA GLN A 75 9.72 8.66 -17.76
C GLN A 75 10.68 7.69 -17.07
N GLU A 76 11.94 8.08 -16.89
CA GLU A 76 12.95 7.27 -16.19
C GLU A 76 12.52 6.95 -14.75
N TYR A 77 12.03 7.97 -14.03
CA TYR A 77 11.50 7.80 -12.68
C TYR A 77 10.37 6.75 -12.64
N LEU A 78 9.44 6.80 -13.59
CA LEU A 78 8.30 5.88 -13.65
C LEU A 78 8.72 4.45 -13.98
N LEU A 79 9.70 4.27 -14.87
CA LEU A 79 10.19 2.95 -15.26
C LEU A 79 11.01 2.27 -14.15
N GLY A 80 11.78 3.04 -13.36
CA GLY A 80 12.51 2.52 -12.21
C GLY A 80 11.68 2.36 -10.93
N LEU A 81 10.46 2.89 -10.90
CA LEU A 81 9.61 2.90 -9.72
C LEU A 81 9.20 1.50 -9.23
N PRO A 82 8.81 0.54 -10.10
CA PRO A 82 8.43 -0.81 -9.67
C PRO A 82 9.51 -1.53 -8.87
N ASP A 83 10.76 -1.50 -9.34
CA ASP A 83 11.88 -2.16 -8.65
C ASP A 83 12.14 -1.58 -7.27
N ARG A 84 11.94 -0.25 -7.13
CA ARG A 84 12.06 0.42 -5.84
C ARG A 84 10.97 -0.05 -4.86
N PHE A 85 9.73 -0.15 -5.31
CA PHE A 85 8.63 -0.62 -4.45
C PHE A 85 8.76 -2.10 -4.12
N ARG A 86 9.25 -2.94 -5.02
CA ARG A 86 9.52 -4.37 -4.74
C ARG A 86 10.53 -4.53 -3.61
N LYS A 87 11.65 -3.80 -3.65
CA LYS A 87 12.63 -3.78 -2.55
C LYS A 87 12.02 -3.30 -1.23
N LEU A 88 11.10 -2.35 -1.28
CA LEU A 88 10.40 -1.84 -0.08
C LEU A 88 9.40 -2.87 0.46
N ALA A 89 8.66 -3.55 -0.40
CA ALA A 89 7.73 -4.61 -0.06
C ALA A 89 8.45 -5.76 0.65
N GLU A 90 9.60 -6.20 0.14
CA GLU A 90 10.42 -7.24 0.76
C GLU A 90 10.92 -6.84 2.16
N ARG A 91 11.34 -5.58 2.32
CA ARG A 91 11.72 -5.05 3.64
C ARG A 91 10.54 -5.01 4.62
N SER A 92 9.35 -4.63 4.15
CA SER A 92 8.13 -4.61 4.96
C SER A 92 7.76 -6.02 5.43
N LYS A 93 7.75 -7.00 4.52
CA LYS A 93 7.52 -8.42 4.84
C LYS A 93 8.53 -8.94 5.87
N ALA A 94 9.82 -8.62 5.71
CA ALA A 94 10.85 -9.02 6.66
C ALA A 94 10.65 -8.42 8.06
N LYS A 95 10.17 -7.17 8.15
CA LYS A 95 9.85 -6.52 9.44
C LYS A 95 8.63 -7.16 10.08
N LYS A 96 7.58 -7.46 9.31
CA LYS A 96 6.37 -8.14 9.81
C LYS A 96 6.67 -9.51 10.38
N LYS A 97 7.51 -10.32 9.73
CA LYS A 97 7.94 -11.62 10.27
C LYS A 97 8.57 -11.56 11.67
N LYS A 98 9.15 -10.41 12.06
CA LYS A 98 9.78 -10.20 13.38
C LYS A 98 8.84 -9.60 14.42
N THR A 99 7.67 -9.14 14.00
CA THR A 99 6.72 -8.45 14.88
C THR A 99 5.76 -9.50 15.45
N PRO A 100 5.54 -9.56 16.77
CA PRO A 100 4.59 -10.52 17.34
C PRO A 100 3.17 -10.19 16.86
N PRO A 101 2.31 -11.21 16.63
CA PRO A 101 0.93 -11.00 16.24
C PRO A 101 0.19 -10.24 17.34
N THR A 102 -0.66 -9.30 16.95
CA THR A 102 -1.47 -8.51 17.88
C THR A 102 -2.94 -8.82 17.73
N ASN A 103 -3.65 -8.95 18.83
CA ASN A 103 -5.11 -9.09 18.82
C ASN A 103 -5.73 -7.70 18.72
N VAL A 104 -6.56 -7.49 17.70
CA VAL A 104 -7.32 -6.26 17.49
C VAL A 104 -8.80 -6.59 17.41
N VAL A 105 -9.61 -5.77 18.08
CA VAL A 105 -11.06 -5.88 18.09
C VAL A 105 -11.65 -5.03 16.99
N PHE A 106 -12.61 -5.58 16.23
CA PHE A 106 -13.33 -4.86 15.17
C PHE A 106 -14.83 -4.79 15.48
N SER A 107 -15.41 -3.59 15.41
CA SER A 107 -16.85 -3.34 15.59
C SER A 107 -17.69 -4.11 14.55
N TRP A 108 -17.20 -4.22 13.31
CA TRP A 108 -17.85 -4.94 12.21
C TRP A 108 -18.04 -6.42 12.46
N LEU A 109 -17.34 -6.96 13.45
CA LEU A 109 -17.39 -8.36 13.84
C LEU A 109 -18.00 -8.56 15.22
N PHE A 110 -18.83 -7.62 15.67
CA PHE A 110 -19.45 -7.64 16.99
C PHE A 110 -18.41 -7.75 18.10
N ASP A 111 -17.38 -6.91 18.02
CA ASP A 111 -16.27 -6.80 18.98
C ASP A 111 -15.48 -8.09 19.19
N ARG A 112 -15.42 -8.95 18.17
CA ARG A 112 -14.52 -10.10 18.16
C ARG A 112 -13.08 -9.67 17.88
N ALA A 113 -12.15 -10.25 18.62
CA ALA A 113 -10.72 -10.05 18.41
C ALA A 113 -10.21 -10.94 17.26
N ILE A 114 -9.37 -10.38 16.40
CA ILE A 114 -8.63 -11.10 15.35
C ILE A 114 -7.13 -10.80 15.50
N GLN A 115 -6.31 -11.80 15.18
CA GLN A 115 -4.87 -11.64 15.05
C GLN A 115 -4.49 -10.96 13.73
N ILE A 116 -3.72 -9.88 13.84
CA ILE A 116 -3.12 -9.14 12.74
C ILE A 116 -1.61 -9.01 12.90
#